data_AF-A0A9W8QQ19-F1
#
_entry.id   AF-A0A9W8QQ19-F1
#
_cell.length_a   1.000
_cell.length_b   1.000
_cell.length_c   1.000
_cell.angle_alpha   90.00
_cell.angle_beta   90.00
_cell.angle_gamma   90.00
#
_symmetry.space_group_name_H-M   'P 1'
#
loop_
_entity.id
_entity.type
_entity.pdbx_description
1 polymer ?
#
loop_
_entity_poly.entity_id
_entity_poly.type
_entity_poly.pdbx_seq_one_letter_code
_entity_poly.pdbx_strand_id
1 'polypeptide(L)'
;MARGRPTDSPGGNGPERQEETRESASCVHAEATKPGEGWLIYNGEYRSLICAFHGYAVRSLEGHLRDRHPDIDHRARSDIIHRHKGLQLQGPALEQLVQHGASNPTRAVKGLAVHRGFACTWPGCRHLTPSWKCLRVHLNDEHNMKGAKAQADLWTNVHLQTFFTGPKRAICYFCVSVSAGGNDDAVSAAGGDPLTPVGRGGRATMADRQQTDSEAQMMIADITQGWSLQQEEQEKMQK
;
A
#
# COMPACT_ATOMS: atom_id res chain seq x y z
N MET A 1 67.50 -30.29 74.63
CA MET A 1 67.88 -29.00 75.24
C MET A 1 68.64 -28.18 74.21
N ALA A 2 68.20 -26.92 73.97
CA ALA A 2 68.94 -25.74 73.47
C ALA A 2 69.83 -25.88 72.20
N ARG A 3 70.02 -24.91 71.29
CA ARG A 3 69.46 -23.61 70.88
C ARG A 3 70.43 -23.18 69.75
N GLY A 4 69.96 -22.57 68.67
CA GLY A 4 70.83 -21.89 67.69
C GLY A 4 70.00 -21.24 66.59
N ARG A 5 70.12 -19.92 66.44
CA ARG A 5 69.18 -18.97 65.80
C ARG A 5 69.76 -18.48 64.43
N PRO A 6 69.23 -17.45 63.75
CA PRO A 6 68.81 -17.44 62.36
C PRO A 6 69.73 -16.59 61.44
N THR A 7 69.41 -16.47 60.15
CA THR A 7 69.58 -15.20 59.41
C THR A 7 68.62 -15.15 58.21
N ASP A 8 67.80 -14.10 58.21
CA ASP A 8 67.02 -13.57 57.10
C ASP A 8 67.93 -12.98 56.01
N SER A 9 67.53 -13.09 54.73
CA SER A 9 67.20 -11.91 53.90
C SER A 9 66.78 -12.29 52.47
N PRO A 10 66.01 -11.42 51.77
CA PRO A 10 65.04 -11.81 50.75
C PRO A 10 65.46 -11.43 49.32
N GLY A 11 64.88 -12.11 48.32
CA GLY A 11 65.03 -11.79 46.89
C GLY A 11 63.69 -11.93 46.18
N GLY A 12 63.22 -10.84 45.58
CA GLY A 12 61.84 -10.62 45.19
C GLY A 12 61.33 -11.38 43.96
N ASN A 13 60.01 -11.54 43.96
CA ASN A 13 59.09 -11.80 42.85
C ASN A 13 59.48 -10.98 41.60
N GLY A 14 59.45 -11.48 40.37
CA GLY A 14 58.29 -12.01 39.64
C GLY A 14 58.23 -11.30 38.27
N PRO A 15 57.61 -11.88 37.23
CA PRO A 15 58.06 -11.74 35.84
C PRO A 15 57.18 -10.83 34.96
N GLU A 16 57.55 -10.77 33.66
CA GLU A 16 56.77 -10.39 32.47
C GLU A 16 56.69 -8.92 32.03
N ARG A 17 57.26 -8.66 30.83
CA ARG A 17 56.57 -8.00 29.71
C ARG A 17 57.41 -8.11 28.44
N GLN A 18 56.90 -8.84 27.45
CA GLN A 18 57.27 -8.63 26.05
C GLN A 18 56.05 -8.02 25.35
N GLU A 19 56.29 -6.85 24.75
CA GLU A 19 55.37 -6.15 23.87
C GLU A 19 55.31 -6.88 22.53
N GLU A 20 54.10 -7.25 22.10
CA GLU A 20 53.81 -7.46 20.68
C GLU A 20 52.59 -6.62 20.30
N THR A 21 52.92 -5.52 19.65
CA THR A 21 52.04 -4.57 18.99
C THR A 21 51.24 -5.30 17.90
N ARG A 22 49.97 -5.58 18.16
CA ARG A 22 49.02 -6.02 17.14
C ARG A 22 48.39 -4.81 16.47
N GLU A 23 48.87 -4.57 15.27
CA GLU A 23 48.29 -3.72 14.23
C GLU A 23 46.80 -4.03 14.09
N SER A 24 45.97 -3.12 14.61
CA SER A 24 44.52 -3.26 14.62
C SER A 24 43.97 -2.74 13.29
N ALA A 25 43.88 -3.63 12.31
CA ALA A 25 43.05 -3.42 11.14
C ALA A 25 41.58 -3.32 11.58
N SER A 26 41.08 -2.08 11.62
CA SER A 26 39.66 -1.79 11.82
C SER A 26 38.88 -2.33 10.62
N CYS A 27 38.40 -3.56 10.75
CA CYS A 27 37.36 -4.09 9.89
C CYS A 27 36.11 -3.27 10.15
N VAL A 28 35.81 -2.33 9.26
CA VAL A 28 34.51 -1.67 9.21
C VAL A 28 33.51 -2.76 8.85
N HIS A 29 32.89 -3.34 9.86
CA HIS A 29 31.78 -4.27 9.66
C HIS A 29 30.65 -3.46 9.03
N ALA A 30 30.49 -3.59 7.71
CA ALA A 30 29.24 -3.23 7.05
C ALA A 30 28.17 -4.14 7.70
N GLU A 31 27.43 -3.57 8.63
CA GLU A 31 26.36 -4.26 9.34
C GLU A 31 25.34 -4.70 8.29
N ALA A 32 25.38 -5.98 7.92
CA ALA A 32 24.50 -6.54 6.91
C ALA A 32 23.06 -6.36 7.39
N THR A 33 22.36 -5.39 6.78
CA THR A 33 20.97 -5.08 7.07
C THR A 33 20.16 -6.37 6.98
N LYS A 34 19.50 -6.74 8.08
CA LYS A 34 18.82 -8.04 8.16
C LYS A 34 17.67 -8.04 7.14
N PRO A 35 17.37 -9.19 6.50
CA PRO A 35 16.19 -9.29 5.66
C PRO A 35 14.94 -8.83 6.42
N GLY A 36 14.09 -8.01 5.80
CA GLY A 36 12.93 -7.39 6.46
C GLY A 36 13.19 -6.06 7.15
N GLU A 37 14.45 -5.68 7.38
CA GLU A 37 14.82 -4.43 8.02
C GLU A 37 14.66 -3.26 7.02
N GLY A 38 13.97 -2.20 7.45
CA GLY A 38 13.71 -1.01 6.64
C GLY A 38 12.39 -1.01 5.87
N TRP A 39 11.81 -2.16 5.52
CA TRP A 39 10.53 -2.22 4.80
C TRP A 39 9.40 -2.94 5.53
N LEU A 40 9.67 -3.69 6.60
CA LEU A 40 8.63 -4.26 7.44
C LEU A 40 8.49 -3.43 8.71
N ILE A 41 7.33 -2.79 8.90
CA ILE A 41 7.10 -1.78 9.94
C ILE A 41 5.97 -2.23 10.83
N TYR A 42 6.23 -2.39 12.12
CA TYR A 42 5.16 -2.60 13.09
C TYR A 42 4.56 -1.25 13.50
N ASN A 43 3.25 -1.11 13.33
CA ASN A 43 2.48 0.00 13.86
C ASN A 43 1.73 -0.47 15.12
N GLY A 44 2.16 0.02 16.28
CA GLY A 44 1.57 -0.33 17.58
C GLY A 44 0.18 0.26 17.81
N GLU A 45 -0.13 1.42 17.25
CA GLU A 45 -1.44 2.08 17.40
C GLU A 45 -2.55 1.23 16.78
N TYR A 46 -2.30 0.73 15.57
CA TYR A 46 -3.26 -0.11 14.83
C TYR A 46 -2.95 -1.60 14.93
N ARG A 47 -1.99 -1.98 15.78
CA ARG A 47 -1.54 -3.37 15.99
C ARG A 47 -1.42 -4.14 14.68
N SER A 48 -0.70 -3.52 13.73
CA SER A 48 -0.63 -3.94 12.34
C SER A 48 0.81 -4.00 11.89
N LEU A 49 1.15 -5.06 11.14
CA LEU A 49 2.46 -5.19 10.52
C LEU A 49 2.35 -4.74 9.06
N ILE A 50 3.08 -3.71 8.67
CA ILE A 50 2.99 -3.05 7.38
C ILE A 50 4.20 -3.42 6.53
N CYS A 51 3.96 -3.90 5.31
CA CYS A 51 5.01 -4.04 4.32
C CYS A 51 5.09 -2.74 3.50
N ALA A 52 6.05 -1.89 3.82
CA ALA A 52 6.30 -0.62 3.14
C ALA A 52 6.69 -0.77 1.68
N PHE A 53 7.28 -1.91 1.29
CA PHE A 53 7.56 -2.22 -0.11
C PHE A 53 6.27 -2.34 -0.94
N HIS A 54 5.24 -2.95 -0.36
CA HIS A 54 3.97 -3.19 -1.04
C HIS A 54 2.88 -2.17 -0.70
N GLY A 55 3.07 -1.37 0.35
CA GLY A 55 2.15 -0.30 0.74
C GLY A 55 0.91 -0.76 1.51
N TYR A 56 0.89 -1.97 2.07
CA TYR A 56 -0.26 -2.49 2.83
C TYR A 56 0.14 -3.32 4.06
N ALA A 57 -0.81 -3.47 4.98
CA ALA A 57 -0.69 -4.31 6.16
C ALA A 57 -0.87 -5.80 5.83
N VAL A 58 -0.05 -6.60 6.48
CA VAL A 58 0.09 -8.04 6.28
C VAL A 58 -0.78 -8.77 7.29
N ARG A 59 -1.71 -9.60 6.79
CA ARG A 59 -2.57 -10.45 7.63
C ARG A 59 -1.89 -11.76 8.03
N SER A 60 -1.17 -12.37 7.09
CA SER A 60 -0.36 -13.57 7.30
C SER A 60 1.06 -13.27 6.82
N LEU A 61 1.99 -13.10 7.76
CA LEU A 61 3.38 -12.77 7.46
C LEU A 61 4.05 -13.88 6.65
N GLU A 62 3.79 -15.14 7.01
CA GLU A 62 4.36 -16.30 6.32
C GLU A 62 3.90 -16.37 4.86
N GLY A 63 2.60 -16.29 4.60
CA GLY A 63 2.06 -16.30 3.23
C GLY A 63 2.56 -15.11 2.41
N HIS A 64 2.55 -13.91 3.00
CA HIS A 64 3.05 -12.70 2.33
C HIS A 64 4.53 -12.82 1.93
N LEU A 65 5.39 -13.29 2.83
CA LEU A 65 6.81 -13.46 2.53
C LEU A 65 7.04 -14.50 1.42
N ARG A 66 6.29 -15.60 1.44
CA ARG A 66 6.40 -16.64 0.41
C ARG A 66 5.96 -16.13 -0.97
N ASP A 67 4.85 -15.41 -1.02
CA ASP A 67 4.17 -15.10 -2.28
C ASP A 67 4.63 -13.75 -2.88
N ARG A 68 5.12 -12.83 -2.05
CA ARG A 68 5.44 -11.44 -2.43
C ARG A 68 6.91 -11.07 -2.24
N HIS A 69 7.68 -11.89 -1.54
CA HIS A 69 9.13 -11.76 -1.39
C HIS A 69 9.85 -13.08 -1.71
N PRO A 70 9.75 -13.58 -2.96
CA PRO A 70 10.38 -14.84 -3.37
C PRO A 70 11.91 -14.78 -3.37
N ASP A 71 12.48 -13.57 -3.37
CA ASP A 71 13.90 -13.26 -3.27
C ASP A 71 14.50 -13.58 -1.88
N ILE A 72 13.65 -13.69 -0.85
CA ILE A 72 14.07 -14.02 0.51
C ILE A 72 14.08 -15.54 0.68
N ASP A 73 15.24 -16.08 1.02
CA ASP A 73 15.40 -17.51 1.26
C ASP A 73 14.59 -18.02 2.47
N HIS A 74 14.43 -19.33 2.57
CA HIS A 74 13.65 -19.95 3.64
C HIS A 74 14.16 -19.59 5.05
N ARG A 75 15.47 -19.55 5.27
CA ARG A 75 16.07 -19.27 6.59
C ARG A 75 15.75 -17.83 7.01
N ALA A 76 15.99 -16.88 6.12
CA ALA A 76 15.68 -15.47 6.34
C ALA A 76 14.17 -15.25 6.60
N ARG A 77 13.29 -15.94 5.87
CA ARG A 77 11.83 -15.90 6.14
C ARG A 77 11.48 -16.41 7.53
N SER A 78 12.03 -17.56 7.93
CA SER A 78 11.82 -18.11 9.28
C SER A 78 12.29 -17.13 10.37
N ASP A 79 13.43 -16.48 10.18
CA ASP A 79 13.96 -15.50 11.13
C ASP A 79 13.08 -14.24 11.23
N ILE A 80 12.54 -13.75 10.11
CA ILE A 80 11.56 -12.65 10.10
C ILE A 80 10.30 -13.06 10.86
N ILE A 81 9.74 -14.23 10.57
CA ILE A 81 8.51 -14.72 11.23
C ILE A 81 8.74 -14.86 12.73
N HIS A 82 9.87 -15.46 13.14
CA HIS A 82 10.20 -15.66 14.54
C HIS A 82 10.28 -14.33 15.31
N ARG A 83 10.93 -13.31 14.74
CA ARG A 83 11.02 -11.96 15.35
C ARG A 83 9.65 -11.31 15.59
N HIS A 84 8.63 -11.66 14.80
CA HIS A 84 7.31 -11.04 14.86
C HIS A 84 6.24 -11.94 15.49
N LYS A 85 6.59 -13.16 15.92
CA LYS A 85 5.64 -14.16 16.44
C LYS A 85 4.89 -13.70 17.70
N GLY A 86 5.50 -12.82 18.50
CA GLY A 86 4.91 -12.27 19.72
C GLY A 86 3.96 -11.09 19.51
N LEU A 87 3.84 -10.57 18.29
CA LEU A 87 2.98 -9.42 18.00
C LEU A 87 1.53 -9.87 17.86
N GLN A 88 0.63 -9.24 18.63
CA GLN A 88 -0.81 -9.43 18.45
C GLN A 88 -1.30 -8.61 17.25
N LEU A 89 -1.22 -9.19 16.06
CA LEU A 89 -1.67 -8.55 14.83
C LEU A 89 -3.20 -8.65 14.68
N GLN A 90 -3.93 -7.75 15.32
CA GLN A 90 -5.40 -7.70 15.22
C GLN A 90 -5.88 -6.83 14.04
N GLY A 91 -5.04 -5.90 13.58
CA GLY A 91 -5.46 -4.90 12.61
C GLY A 91 -6.21 -3.72 13.24
N PRO A 92 -6.46 -2.66 12.46
CA PRO A 92 -7.26 -1.52 12.90
C PRO A 92 -8.72 -1.93 13.12
N ALA A 93 -9.34 -1.40 14.18
CA ALA A 93 -10.79 -1.47 14.34
C ALA A 93 -11.48 -0.64 13.25
N LEU A 94 -12.61 -1.12 12.72
CA LEU A 94 -13.31 -0.45 11.63
C LEU A 94 -13.78 0.95 12.08
N GLU A 95 -14.31 1.03 13.29
CA GLU A 95 -14.84 2.24 13.93
C GLU A 95 -13.76 3.33 14.06
N GLN A 96 -12.51 2.91 14.32
CA GLN A 96 -11.35 3.81 14.40
C GLN A 96 -10.97 4.39 13.03
N LEU A 97 -11.24 3.70 11.93
CA LEU A 97 -10.91 4.19 10.58
C LEU A 97 -12.02 5.08 10.01
N VAL A 98 -13.29 4.68 10.17
CA VAL A 98 -14.44 5.37 9.55
C VAL A 98 -14.75 6.76 10.15
N GLN A 99 -14.10 7.12 11.26
CA GLN A 99 -14.17 8.48 11.81
C GLN A 99 -13.32 9.50 11.02
N HIS A 100 -12.35 9.04 10.22
CA HIS A 100 -11.43 9.90 9.51
C HIS A 100 -11.93 10.16 8.07
N GLY A 101 -12.74 11.21 7.93
CA GLY A 101 -13.27 11.70 6.65
C GLY A 101 -12.57 12.97 6.17
N ALA A 102 -13.12 13.59 5.11
CA ALA A 102 -12.55 14.80 4.49
C ALA A 102 -12.36 15.96 5.48
N SER A 103 -13.32 16.17 6.39
CA SER A 103 -13.28 17.26 7.38
C SER A 103 -12.41 16.97 8.59
N ASN A 104 -11.93 15.72 8.75
CA ASN A 104 -11.11 15.30 9.89
C ASN A 104 -10.07 14.24 9.47
N PRO A 105 -9.12 14.60 8.59
CA PRO A 105 -8.09 13.68 8.15
C PRO A 105 -7.11 13.37 9.29
N THR A 106 -6.66 12.12 9.39
CA THR A 106 -5.59 11.74 10.33
C THR A 106 -4.21 11.95 9.71
N ARG A 107 -3.14 11.71 10.47
CA ARG A 107 -1.78 11.72 9.92
C ARG A 107 -1.57 10.48 9.05
N ALA A 108 -0.89 10.64 7.92
CA ALA A 108 -0.52 9.50 7.08
C ALA A 108 0.29 8.45 7.87
N VAL A 109 -0.15 7.20 7.79
CA VAL A 109 0.50 6.05 8.41
C VAL A 109 1.72 5.66 7.58
N LYS A 110 2.88 5.61 8.24
CA LYS A 110 4.16 5.27 7.61
C LYS A 110 4.11 3.88 6.98
N GLY A 111 4.56 3.77 5.73
CA GLY A 111 4.65 2.52 4.98
C GLY A 111 3.36 2.10 4.28
N LEU A 112 2.22 2.76 4.51
CA LEU A 112 1.02 2.53 3.70
C LEU A 112 1.05 3.40 2.43
N ALA A 113 0.56 2.86 1.32
CA ALA A 113 0.40 3.60 0.08
C ALA A 113 -0.65 4.70 0.25
N VAL A 114 -0.33 5.91 -0.21
CA VAL A 114 -1.27 7.03 -0.28
C VAL A 114 -1.90 7.06 -1.67
N HIS A 115 -3.23 7.04 -1.71
CA HIS A 115 -4.01 7.12 -2.93
C HIS A 115 -4.69 8.48 -3.02
N ARG A 116 -4.84 9.01 -4.24
CA ARG A 116 -5.78 10.10 -4.49
C ARG A 116 -7.17 9.50 -4.65
N GLY A 117 -8.16 10.14 -4.06
CA GLY A 117 -9.53 9.67 -4.13
C GLY A 117 -10.53 10.77 -3.85
N PHE A 118 -11.76 10.34 -3.60
CA PHE A 118 -12.93 11.17 -3.51
C PHE A 118 -13.67 10.88 -2.21
N ALA A 119 -14.11 11.94 -1.55
CA ALA A 119 -15.01 11.88 -0.41
C ALA A 119 -16.36 12.48 -0.79
N CYS A 120 -17.45 11.82 -0.41
CA CYS A 120 -18.78 12.43 -0.46
C CYS A 120 -18.88 13.54 0.59
N THR A 121 -19.39 14.70 0.22
CA THR A 121 -19.57 15.85 1.13
C THR A 121 -21.03 16.01 1.58
N TRP A 122 -21.91 15.08 1.19
CA TRP A 122 -23.30 15.09 1.63
C TRP A 122 -23.39 15.05 3.17
N PRO A 123 -24.25 15.86 3.81
CA PRO A 123 -24.35 15.92 5.27
C PRO A 123 -24.57 14.53 5.89
N GLY A 124 -23.67 14.13 6.79
CA GLY A 124 -23.70 12.83 7.47
C GLY A 124 -23.15 11.65 6.67
N CYS A 125 -22.85 11.82 5.37
CA CYS A 125 -22.23 10.78 4.57
C CYS A 125 -20.71 10.71 4.82
N ARG A 126 -20.19 9.49 4.92
CA ARG A 126 -18.76 9.22 5.14
C ARG A 126 -18.15 8.34 4.05
N HIS A 127 -18.78 8.31 2.87
CA HIS A 127 -18.32 7.47 1.78
C HIS A 127 -17.00 8.00 1.21
N LEU A 128 -16.01 7.10 1.15
CA LEU A 128 -14.67 7.37 0.61
C LEU A 128 -14.36 6.33 -0.47
N THR A 129 -13.81 6.78 -1.59
CA THR A 129 -13.45 5.87 -2.68
C THR A 129 -12.34 6.44 -3.55
N PRO A 130 -11.38 5.62 -4.03
CA PRO A 130 -10.40 6.06 -5.02
C PRO A 130 -10.99 6.15 -6.44
N SER A 131 -12.22 5.65 -6.67
CA SER A 131 -12.81 5.52 -8.00
C SER A 131 -13.95 6.51 -8.22
N TRP A 132 -13.79 7.37 -9.23
CA TRP A 132 -14.86 8.28 -9.67
C TRP A 132 -16.14 7.53 -10.08
N LYS A 133 -15.99 6.37 -10.71
CA LYS A 133 -17.14 5.52 -11.08
C LYS A 133 -17.91 5.07 -9.83
N CYS A 134 -17.21 4.64 -8.79
CA CYS A 134 -17.84 4.23 -7.53
C CYS A 134 -18.51 5.41 -6.82
N LEU A 135 -17.89 6.59 -6.82
CA LEU A 135 -18.49 7.78 -6.24
C LEU A 135 -19.81 8.15 -6.92
N ARG A 136 -19.84 8.15 -8.27
CA ARG A 136 -21.08 8.46 -9.01
C ARG A 136 -22.20 7.47 -8.72
N VAL A 137 -21.89 6.18 -8.64
CA VAL A 137 -22.87 5.15 -8.26
C VAL A 137 -23.38 5.43 -6.85
N HIS A 138 -22.49 5.69 -5.89
CA HIS A 138 -22.87 6.03 -4.52
C HIS A 138 -23.77 7.28 -4.44
N LEU A 139 -23.41 8.38 -5.11
CA LEU A 139 -24.23 9.61 -5.14
C LEU A 139 -25.62 9.35 -5.73
N ASN A 140 -25.72 8.51 -6.76
CA ASN A 140 -26.99 8.13 -7.36
C ASN A 140 -27.82 7.26 -6.43
N ASP A 141 -27.21 6.26 -5.79
CA ASP A 141 -27.93 5.22 -5.04
C ASP A 141 -28.33 5.70 -3.63
N GLU A 142 -27.42 6.38 -2.92
CA GLU A 142 -27.62 6.80 -1.53
C GLU A 142 -28.20 8.21 -1.41
N HIS A 143 -27.99 9.06 -2.43
CA HIS A 143 -28.42 10.46 -2.41
C HIS A 143 -29.36 10.84 -3.56
N ASN A 144 -29.78 9.87 -4.39
CA ASN A 144 -30.69 10.08 -5.53
C ASN A 144 -30.20 11.13 -6.54
N MET A 145 -28.89 11.36 -6.62
CA MET A 145 -28.29 12.36 -7.51
C MET A 145 -28.02 11.78 -8.90
N LYS A 146 -28.90 12.12 -9.86
CA LYS A 146 -28.82 11.64 -11.25
C LYS A 146 -28.05 12.63 -12.16
N GLY A 147 -27.16 12.10 -13.00
CA GLY A 147 -26.57 12.81 -14.15
C GLY A 147 -25.56 13.92 -13.82
N ALA A 148 -25.50 14.97 -14.67
CA ALA A 148 -24.57 16.11 -14.59
C ALA A 148 -24.72 16.99 -13.32
N LYS A 149 -25.63 16.62 -12.42
CA LYS A 149 -25.86 17.26 -11.11
C LYS A 149 -24.96 16.73 -9.98
N ALA A 150 -24.08 15.77 -10.26
CA ALA A 150 -22.91 15.50 -9.40
C ALA A 150 -21.92 16.67 -9.52
N GLN A 151 -22.36 17.87 -9.13
CA GLN A 151 -21.56 19.08 -9.17
C GLN A 151 -20.36 18.95 -8.21
N ALA A 152 -19.37 19.80 -8.44
CA ALA A 152 -18.12 19.87 -7.68
C ALA A 152 -18.33 20.02 -6.15
N ASP A 153 -19.51 20.44 -5.70
CA ASP A 153 -19.79 20.69 -4.27
C ASP A 153 -20.25 19.44 -3.50
N LEU A 154 -20.61 18.34 -4.19
CA LEU A 154 -21.13 17.11 -3.58
C LEU A 154 -20.06 16.07 -3.26
N TRP A 155 -18.82 16.42 -3.55
CA TRP A 155 -17.65 15.62 -3.25
C TRP A 155 -16.42 16.51 -3.13
N THR A 156 -15.33 15.94 -2.63
CA THR A 156 -14.04 16.64 -2.63
C THR A 156 -12.90 15.66 -2.87
N ASN A 157 -11.79 16.17 -3.40
CA ASN A 157 -10.56 15.40 -3.57
C ASN A 157 -9.90 15.21 -2.20
N VAL A 158 -9.47 13.99 -1.92
CA VAL A 158 -8.83 13.62 -0.65
C VAL A 158 -7.65 12.69 -0.90
N HIS A 159 -6.75 12.64 0.09
CA HIS A 159 -5.75 11.59 0.17
C HIS A 159 -6.28 10.46 1.05
N LEU A 160 -6.21 9.25 0.55
CA LEU A 160 -6.73 8.05 1.18
C LEU A 160 -5.59 7.08 1.49
N GLN A 161 -5.69 6.41 2.62
CA GLN A 161 -4.92 5.19 2.88
C GLN A 161 -5.87 4.05 3.22
N THR A 162 -5.38 2.82 3.10
CA THR A 162 -6.06 1.63 3.58
C THR A 162 -5.03 0.64 4.12
N PHE A 163 -5.40 -0.11 5.15
CA PHE A 163 -4.53 -1.14 5.70
C PHE A 163 -4.51 -2.39 4.82
N PHE A 164 -5.61 -2.72 4.14
CA PHE A 164 -5.73 -4.02 3.47
C PHE A 164 -6.23 -3.87 2.04
N THR A 165 -5.62 -4.64 1.14
CA THR A 165 -5.94 -4.68 -0.30
C THR A 165 -6.72 -5.94 -0.70
N GLY A 166 -7.28 -6.66 0.28
CA GLY A 166 -8.00 -7.93 0.10
C GLY A 166 -9.33 -7.80 -0.65
N PRO A 167 -10.23 -8.80 -0.57
CA PRO A 167 -11.52 -8.74 -1.29
C PRO A 167 -12.24 -7.43 -0.95
N LYS A 168 -12.89 -6.81 -1.94
CA LYS A 168 -13.40 -5.42 -1.89
C LYS A 168 -14.16 -5.05 -0.59
N ARG A 169 -14.85 -6.00 0.04
CA ARG A 169 -15.61 -5.81 1.29
C ARG A 169 -14.75 -5.57 2.53
N ALA A 170 -13.46 -5.93 2.49
CA ALA A 170 -12.52 -5.76 3.60
C ALA A 170 -11.60 -4.54 3.42
N ILE A 171 -11.80 -3.76 2.36
CA ILE A 171 -11.06 -2.53 2.10
C ILE A 171 -11.81 -1.38 2.76
N CYS A 172 -11.17 -0.77 3.74
CA CYS A 172 -11.69 0.41 4.43
C CYS A 172 -10.70 1.54 4.20
N TYR A 173 -11.16 2.57 3.49
CA TYR A 173 -10.38 3.78 3.27
C TYR A 173 -10.61 4.76 4.41
N PHE A 174 -9.59 5.55 4.70
CA PHE A 174 -9.65 6.66 5.64
C PHE A 174 -8.85 7.84 5.08
N CYS A 175 -9.29 9.05 5.39
CA CYS A 175 -8.64 10.27 4.92
C CYS A 175 -7.38 10.57 5.72
N VAL A 176 -6.33 10.98 5.01
CA VAL A 176 -5.06 11.38 5.61
C VAL A 176 -4.60 12.75 5.13
N SER A 177 -3.87 13.43 6.00
CA SER A 177 -3.10 14.62 5.67
C SER A 177 -1.69 14.19 5.27
N VAL A 178 -1.27 14.60 4.08
CA VAL A 178 0.12 14.46 3.63
C VAL A 178 0.78 15.79 3.94
N SER A 179 1.68 15.81 4.92
CA SER A 179 2.50 16.99 5.17
C SER A 179 3.33 17.23 3.92
N ALA A 180 3.12 18.37 3.25
CA ALA A 180 3.87 18.77 2.06
C ALA A 180 5.35 18.99 2.42
N GLY A 181 6.11 17.91 2.44
CA GLY A 181 7.56 17.93 2.54
C GLY A 181 8.13 17.37 1.26
N GLY A 182 8.32 18.22 0.25
CA GLY A 182 9.13 17.95 -0.94
C GLY A 182 8.38 17.86 -2.26
N ASN A 183 8.57 18.91 -3.08
CA ASN A 183 8.36 19.00 -4.53
C ASN A 183 6.94 19.31 -5.03
N ASP A 184 6.50 20.49 -4.63
CA ASP A 184 5.53 21.36 -5.27
C ASP A 184 6.08 21.94 -6.58
N ASP A 185 6.00 21.16 -7.67
CA ASP A 185 5.96 21.73 -9.02
C ASP A 185 4.57 22.34 -9.25
N ALA A 186 4.35 23.49 -8.60
CA ALA A 186 3.23 24.37 -8.81
C ALA A 186 3.43 25.14 -10.13
N VAL A 187 2.93 24.60 -11.24
CA VAL A 187 2.64 25.44 -12.41
C VAL A 187 1.26 26.08 -12.21
N SER A 188 1.26 27.26 -11.58
CA SER A 188 0.17 28.21 -11.73
C SER A 188 0.23 28.81 -13.14
N ALA A 189 -0.83 28.65 -13.92
CA ALA A 189 -1.03 29.42 -15.14
C ALA A 189 -2.46 29.99 -15.12
N ALA A 190 -2.56 31.24 -14.66
CA ALA A 190 -3.68 32.10 -14.96
C ALA A 190 -3.35 32.91 -16.23
N GLY A 191 -4.26 32.86 -17.20
CA GLY A 191 -4.58 33.94 -18.14
C GLY A 191 -3.54 34.34 -19.20
N GLY A 192 -3.83 34.01 -20.47
CA GLY A 192 -3.23 34.67 -21.63
C GLY A 192 -3.49 33.94 -22.95
N ASP A 193 -4.63 34.20 -23.59
CA ASP A 193 -4.75 34.16 -25.06
C ASP A 193 -4.15 35.46 -25.65
N PRO A 194 -3.78 35.58 -26.95
CA PRO A 194 -4.07 34.68 -28.07
C PRO A 194 -2.87 34.39 -29.02
N LEU A 195 -3.02 33.37 -29.89
CA LEU A 195 -2.95 33.47 -31.36
C LEU A 195 -2.94 32.07 -32.01
N THR A 196 -3.76 31.92 -33.05
CA THR A 196 -4.01 30.71 -33.85
C THR A 196 -2.82 30.36 -34.78
N PRO A 197 -2.73 29.13 -35.32
CA PRO A 197 -3.40 28.86 -36.61
C PRO A 197 -3.99 27.43 -36.79
N VAL A 198 -5.16 27.40 -37.45
CA VAL A 198 -5.62 26.46 -38.50
C VAL A 198 -5.28 24.96 -38.38
N GLY A 199 -6.32 24.13 -38.18
CA GLY A 199 -6.26 22.68 -38.37
C GLY A 199 -7.65 22.01 -38.46
N ARG A 200 -8.25 22.07 -39.65
CA ARG A 200 -9.38 21.28 -40.22
C ARG A 200 -10.28 20.45 -39.28
N GLY A 201 -11.55 20.85 -39.22
CA GLY A 201 -12.64 20.02 -38.75
C GLY A 201 -12.92 18.82 -39.68
N GLY A 202 -13.10 17.65 -39.08
CA GLY A 202 -13.70 16.47 -39.68
C GLY A 202 -15.03 16.17 -38.98
N ARG A 203 -16.13 16.59 -39.59
CA ARG A 203 -17.49 16.32 -39.14
C ARG A 203 -17.88 14.92 -39.63
N ALA A 204 -17.86 13.92 -38.75
CA ALA A 204 -18.33 12.57 -39.07
C ALA A 204 -19.80 12.64 -39.51
N THR A 205 -20.09 12.16 -40.72
CA THR A 205 -21.43 12.12 -41.30
C THR A 205 -22.23 10.98 -40.69
N MET A 206 -23.55 11.14 -40.62
CA MET A 206 -24.51 10.20 -40.01
C MET A 206 -24.45 8.76 -40.59
N ALA A 207 -23.83 8.57 -41.76
CA ALA A 207 -23.67 7.26 -42.39
C ALA A 207 -22.62 6.37 -41.70
N ASP A 208 -21.55 6.97 -41.17
CA ASP A 208 -20.44 6.22 -40.55
C ASP A 208 -20.87 5.55 -39.24
N ARG A 209 -21.73 6.24 -38.48
CA ARG A 209 -22.29 5.78 -37.21
C ARG A 209 -23.30 4.63 -37.38
N GLN A 210 -24.01 4.61 -38.51
CA GLN A 210 -25.01 3.59 -38.81
C GLN A 210 -24.37 2.27 -39.25
N GLN A 211 -23.17 2.34 -39.81
CA GLN A 211 -22.40 1.16 -40.24
C GLN A 211 -21.74 0.46 -39.05
N THR A 212 -21.19 1.20 -38.08
CA THR A 212 -20.61 0.63 -36.85
C THR A 212 -21.66 0.00 -35.93
N ASP A 213 -22.88 0.54 -35.90
CA ASP A 213 -23.97 -0.03 -35.10
C ASP A 213 -24.50 -1.34 -35.70
N SER A 214 -24.45 -1.49 -37.04
CA SER A 214 -24.89 -2.71 -37.74
C SER A 214 -23.92 -3.88 -37.56
N GLU A 215 -22.61 -3.62 -37.55
CA GLU A 215 -21.58 -4.65 -37.32
C GLU A 215 -21.56 -5.13 -35.87
N ALA A 216 -21.74 -4.21 -34.91
CA ALA A 216 -21.87 -4.55 -33.50
C ALA A 216 -23.12 -5.40 -33.21
N GLN A 217 -24.23 -5.12 -33.91
CA GLN A 217 -25.48 -5.87 -33.75
C GLN A 217 -25.40 -7.28 -34.35
N MET A 218 -24.68 -7.47 -35.46
CA MET A 218 -24.37 -8.80 -36.01
C MET A 218 -23.49 -9.63 -35.06
N MET A 219 -22.44 -9.03 -34.50
CA MET A 219 -21.52 -9.72 -33.58
C MET A 219 -22.22 -10.19 -32.29
N ILE A 220 -23.19 -9.43 -31.77
CA ILE A 220 -23.99 -9.83 -30.60
C ILE A 220 -24.95 -10.98 -30.93
N ALA A 221 -25.51 -11.01 -32.14
CA ALA A 221 -26.38 -12.09 -32.58
C ALA A 221 -25.63 -13.43 -32.71
N ASP A 222 -24.40 -13.41 -33.25
CA ASP A 222 -23.57 -14.61 -33.42
C ASP A 222 -23.12 -15.18 -32.06
N ILE A 223 -22.79 -14.34 -31.09
CA ILE A 223 -22.46 -14.77 -29.73
C ILE A 223 -23.69 -15.44 -29.08
N THR A 224 -24.89 -14.88 -29.28
CA THR A 224 -26.11 -15.43 -28.66
C THR A 224 -26.49 -16.79 -29.25
N GLN A 225 -26.27 -17.02 -30.55
CA GLN A 225 -26.49 -18.33 -31.17
C GLN A 225 -25.49 -19.40 -30.70
N GLY A 226 -24.22 -19.02 -30.50
CA GLY A 226 -23.20 -19.92 -29.98
C GLY A 226 -23.53 -20.45 -28.58
N TRP A 227 -24.14 -19.61 -27.73
CA TRP A 227 -24.53 -20.00 -26.37
C TRP A 227 -25.73 -20.96 -26.38
N SER A 228 -26.67 -20.78 -27.32
CA SER A 228 -27.84 -21.66 -27.43
C SER A 228 -27.46 -23.07 -27.91
N LEU A 229 -26.52 -23.18 -28.86
CA LEU A 229 -26.02 -24.47 -29.34
C LEU A 229 -25.20 -25.21 -28.28
N GLN A 230 -24.37 -24.46 -27.53
CA GLN A 230 -23.59 -25.03 -26.44
C GLN A 230 -24.47 -25.50 -25.27
N GLN A 231 -25.60 -24.84 -25.03
CA GLN A 231 -26.56 -25.25 -24.00
C GLN A 231 -27.31 -26.53 -24.41
N GLU A 232 -27.67 -26.67 -25.69
CA GLU A 232 -28.34 -27.88 -26.21
C GLU A 232 -27.40 -29.11 -26.24
N GLU A 233 -26.10 -28.93 -26.50
CA GLU A 233 -25.10 -30.01 -26.38
C GLU A 233 -24.91 -30.47 -24.92
N GLN A 234 -24.92 -29.54 -23.96
CA GLN A 234 -24.82 -29.85 -22.53
C GLN A 234 -26.05 -30.64 -22.04
N GLU A 235 -27.24 -30.32 -22.53
CA GLU A 235 -28.47 -31.05 -22.20
C GLU A 235 -28.52 -32.45 -22.85
N LYS A 236 -27.93 -32.63 -24.04
CA LYS A 236 -27.79 -33.94 -24.68
C LYS A 236 -26.81 -34.88 -23.98
N MET A 237 -25.77 -34.35 -23.34
CA MET A 237 -24.77 -35.14 -22.61
C MET A 237 -25.25 -35.59 -21.21
N GLN A 238 -26.39 -35.08 -20.73
CA GLN A 238 -26.98 -35.44 -19.43
C GLN A 238 -28.15 -36.44 -19.51
N LYS A 239 -28.49 -36.93 -20.71
CA LYS A 239 -29.46 -38.01 -20.95
C LYS A 239 -28.75 -39.28 -21.39
#